data_AF-A0AAD4PG24-F1
#
_entry.id   AF-A0AAD4PG24-F1
#
_cell.length_a   1.000
_cell.length_b   1.000
_cell.length_c   1.000
_cell.angle_alpha   90.00
_cell.angle_beta   90.00
_cell.angle_gamma   90.00
#
_symmetry.space_group_name_H-M   'P 1'
#
loop_
_entity.id
_entity.type
_entity.pdbx_description
1 polymer ?
#
loop_
_entity_poly.entity_id
_entity_poly.type
_entity_poly.pdbx_seq_one_letter_code
_entity_poly.pdbx_strand_id
1 'polypeptide(L)'
;AQNVTEALTRSQVVIETVKLALDEKLPPNAEARENGEMLLDSVKLALKNCDEALKKDLQIAIYNKCVEEIKIYGMISVGELAGQSWAKSGASRPGLFC
;
A
#
# COMPACT_ATOMS: atom_id res chain seq x y z
N ALA A 1 2.74 17.33 22.27
CA ALA A 1 1.62 16.43 21.91
C ALA A 1 1.44 16.55 20.41
N GLN A 2 1.39 15.43 19.67
CA GLN A 2 1.06 15.47 18.24
C GLN A 2 -0.35 16.03 18.08
N ASN A 3 -0.55 16.95 17.13
CA ASN A 3 -1.88 17.45 16.81
C ASN A 3 -2.54 16.57 15.71
N VAL A 4 -3.87 16.62 15.59
CA VAL A 4 -4.63 15.81 14.61
C VAL A 4 -4.20 16.09 13.17
N THR A 5 -3.87 17.34 12.85
CA THR A 5 -3.41 17.75 11.51
C THR A 5 -2.08 17.11 11.13
N GLU A 6 -1.12 17.05 12.06
CA GLU A 6 0.17 16.37 11.91
C GLU A 6 -0.03 14.87 11.82
N ALA A 7 -0.94 14.29 12.61
CA ALA A 7 -1.24 12.87 12.56
C ALA A 7 -1.76 12.45 11.18
N LEU A 8 -2.65 13.23 10.56
CA LEU A 8 -3.22 12.96 9.23
C LEU A 8 -2.18 12.88 8.10
N THR A 9 -0.98 13.45 8.29
CA THR A 9 0.12 13.31 7.31
C THR A 9 0.61 11.86 7.19
N ARG A 10 0.44 11.04 8.23
CA ARG A 10 0.88 9.63 8.22
C ARG A 10 0.14 8.80 7.18
N SER A 11 -1.16 9.04 7.00
CA SER A 11 -1.94 8.40 5.93
C SER A 11 -1.34 8.71 4.55
N GLN A 12 -0.92 9.95 4.29
CA GLN A 12 -0.26 10.31 3.03
C GLN A 12 1.08 9.60 2.85
N VAL A 13 1.90 9.54 3.89
CA VAL A 13 3.19 8.81 3.85
C VAL A 13 2.98 7.32 3.51
N VAL A 14 1.95 6.68 4.06
CA VAL A 14 1.64 5.28 3.74
C VAL A 14 1.18 5.13 2.28
N ILE A 15 0.32 6.03 1.79
CA ILE A 15 -0.13 6.01 0.38
C ILE A 15 1.08 6.12 -0.56
N GLU A 16 1.98 7.06 -0.31
CA GLU A 16 3.19 7.25 -1.11
C GLU A 16 4.11 6.03 -1.02
N THR A 17 4.28 5.45 0.16
CA THR A 17 5.11 4.25 0.36
C THR A 17 4.57 3.06 -0.43
N VAL A 18 3.27 2.79 -0.35
CA VAL A 18 2.64 1.68 -1.09
C VAL A 18 2.70 1.94 -2.59
N LYS A 19 2.46 3.18 -3.03
CA LYS A 19 2.58 3.56 -4.45
C LYS A 19 3.99 3.32 -4.98
N LEU A 20 5.02 3.79 -4.27
CA LEU A 20 6.41 3.55 -4.65
C LEU A 20 6.73 2.05 -4.71
N ALA A 21 6.27 1.28 -3.72
CA ALA A 21 6.47 -0.17 -3.72
C ALA A 21 5.78 -0.88 -4.89
N LEU A 22 4.61 -0.41 -5.31
CA LEU A 22 3.91 -0.91 -6.50
C LEU A 22 4.69 -0.58 -7.78
N ASP A 23 5.11 0.68 -7.93
CA ASP A 23 5.87 1.16 -9.09
C ASP A 23 7.22 0.43 -9.22
N GLU A 24 7.88 0.12 -8.10
CA GLU A 24 9.18 -0.58 -8.08
C GLU A 24 9.08 -2.10 -8.28
N LYS A 25 8.04 -2.75 -7.74
CA LYS A 25 7.98 -4.22 -7.65
C LYS A 25 7.16 -4.88 -8.75
N LEU A 26 6.20 -4.15 -9.34
CA LEU A 26 5.34 -4.72 -10.36
C LEU A 26 6.02 -4.69 -11.74
N PRO A 27 5.82 -5.73 -12.57
CA PRO A 27 6.28 -5.69 -13.96
C PRO A 27 5.56 -4.59 -14.74
N PRO A 28 6.20 -4.00 -15.78
CA PRO A 28 5.64 -2.89 -16.55
C PRO A 28 4.61 -3.37 -17.59
N ASN A 29 3.56 -4.03 -17.13
CA ASN A 29 2.45 -4.47 -17.97
C ASN A 29 1.10 -3.92 -17.46
N ALA A 30 0.10 -3.89 -18.35
CA ALA A 30 -1.19 -3.26 -18.05
C ALA A 30 -1.95 -3.97 -16.92
N GLU A 31 -1.94 -5.30 -16.86
CA GLU A 31 -2.64 -6.08 -15.83
C GLU A 31 -2.03 -5.83 -14.44
N ALA A 32 -0.71 -5.84 -14.31
CA ALA A 32 -0.04 -5.58 -13.04
C ALA A 32 -0.32 -4.15 -12.57
N ARG A 33 -0.28 -3.18 -13.49
CA ARG A 33 -0.61 -1.78 -13.19
C ARG A 33 -2.06 -1.62 -12.72
N GLU A 34 -3.03 -2.20 -13.41
CA GLU A 34 -4.44 -2.14 -13.03
C GLU A 34 -4.67 -2.76 -11.65
N ASN A 35 -4.10 -3.94 -11.39
CA ASN A 35 -4.18 -4.57 -10.07
C ASN A 35 -3.48 -3.74 -8.98
N GLY A 36 -2.37 -3.09 -9.31
CA GLY A 36 -1.67 -2.19 -8.41
C GLY A 36 -2.51 -0.95 -8.07
N GLU A 37 -3.17 -0.35 -9.06
CA GLU A 37 -4.08 0.78 -8.87
C GLU A 37 -5.28 0.39 -7.99
N MET A 38 -5.87 -0.79 -8.19
CA MET A 38 -6.95 -1.31 -7.32
C MET A 38 -6.51 -1.53 -5.87
N LEU A 39 -5.30 -2.08 -5.67
CA LEU A 39 -4.75 -2.23 -4.32
C LEU A 39 -4.51 -0.87 -3.66
N LEU A 40 -3.94 0.08 -4.41
CA LEU A 40 -3.66 1.42 -3.90
C LEU A 40 -4.95 2.15 -3.51
N ASP A 41 -6.02 2.01 -4.29
CA ASP A 41 -7.32 2.61 -3.96
C ASP A 41 -7.97 1.97 -2.73
N SER A 42 -7.78 0.67 -2.54
CA SER A 42 -8.22 -0.04 -1.33
C SER A 42 -7.47 0.48 -0.09
N VAL A 43 -6.16 0.69 -0.19
CA VAL A 43 -5.34 1.28 0.89
C VAL A 43 -5.78 2.72 1.20
N LYS A 44 -6.01 3.55 0.18
CA LYS A 44 -6.52 4.93 0.37
C LYS A 44 -7.87 4.93 1.09
N LEU A 45 -8.78 4.05 0.70
CA LEU A 45 -10.10 3.95 1.33
C LEU A 45 -9.98 3.55 2.80
N ALA A 46 -9.15 2.56 3.11
CA ALA A 46 -8.93 2.11 4.48
C ALA A 46 -8.30 3.21 5.36
N LEU A 47 -7.31 3.94 4.84
CA LEU A 47 -6.71 5.08 5.54
C LEU A 47 -7.70 6.22 5.75
N LYS A 48 -8.58 6.49 4.78
CA LYS A 48 -9.66 7.47 4.95
C LYS A 48 -10.58 7.10 6.13
N ASN A 49 -10.88 5.81 6.31
CA ASN A 49 -11.65 5.36 7.46
C ASN A 49 -10.89 5.59 8.78
N CYS A 50 -9.57 5.36 8.82
CA CYS A 50 -8.74 5.70 9.98
C CYS A 50 -8.76 7.22 10.26
N ASP A 51 -8.66 8.06 9.22
CA ASP A 51 -8.70 9.52 9.33
C ASP A 51 -10.05 10.02 9.87
N GLU A 52 -11.16 9.44 9.39
CA GLU A 52 -12.50 9.77 9.86
C GLU A 52 -12.70 9.35 11.33
N ALA A 53 -12.18 8.19 11.74
CA ALA A 53 -12.19 7.77 13.13
C ALA A 53 -11.37 8.71 14.03
N LEU A 54 -10.18 9.13 13.57
CA LEU A 54 -9.36 10.11 14.30
C LEU A 54 -10.09 11.44 14.50
N LYS A 55 -10.79 11.93 13.48
CA LYS A 55 -11.57 13.18 13.56
C LYS A 55 -12.74 13.09 14.53
N LYS A 56 -13.31 11.90 14.74
CA LYS A 56 -14.44 11.67 15.66
C LYS A 56 -13.98 11.47 17.09
N ASP A 57 -13.01 10.59 17.30
CA ASP A 57 -12.64 10.13 18.64
C ASP A 57 -11.46 10.91 19.23
N LEU A 58 -10.70 11.63 18.38
CA LEU A 58 -9.48 12.36 18.73
C LEU A 58 -8.39 11.48 19.37
N GLN A 59 -8.49 10.16 19.19
CA GLN A 59 -7.56 9.18 19.76
C GLN A 59 -6.41 8.87 18.80
N ILE A 60 -5.33 9.63 18.93
CA ILE A 60 -4.12 9.49 18.10
C ILE A 60 -3.48 8.10 18.23
N ALA A 61 -3.52 7.48 19.40
CA ALA A 61 -2.96 6.14 19.60
C ALA A 61 -3.69 5.07 18.77
N ILE A 62 -5.03 5.11 18.74
CA ILE A 62 -5.85 4.20 17.92
C ILE A 62 -5.61 4.45 16.44
N TYR A 63 -5.58 5.72 16.03
CA TYR A 63 -5.27 6.11 14.66
C TYR A 63 -3.91 5.56 14.20
N ASN A 64 -2.86 5.73 15.02
CA ASN A 64 -1.53 5.25 14.69
C ASN A 64 -1.49 3.73 14.50
N LYS A 65 -2.23 2.99 15.33
CA LYS A 65 -2.36 1.54 15.18
C LYS A 65 -3.09 1.18 13.88
N CYS A 66 -4.20 1.85 13.58
CA CYS A 66 -4.97 1.68 12.35
C CYS A 66 -4.09 1.90 11.11
N VAL A 67 -3.36 3.03 11.05
CA VAL A 67 -2.48 3.35 9.91
C VAL A 67 -1.35 2.34 9.75
N GLU A 68 -0.72 1.89 10.85
CA GLU A 68 0.35 0.89 10.78
C GLU A 68 -0.18 -0.48 10.33
N GLU A 69 -1.35 -0.90 10.79
CA GLU A 69 -2.00 -2.12 10.31
C GLU A 69 -2.28 -2.04 8.80
N ILE A 70 -2.86 -0.93 8.32
CA ILE A 70 -3.11 -0.74 6.89
C ILE A 70 -1.83 -0.73 6.07
N LYS A 71 -0.75 -0.12 6.57
CA LYS A 71 0.57 -0.15 5.93
C LYS A 71 1.11 -1.58 5.83
N ILE A 72 1.04 -2.37 6.91
CA ILE A 72 1.51 -3.76 6.91
C ILE A 72 0.72 -4.58 5.90
N TYR A 73 -0.61 -4.51 5.94
CA TYR A 73 -1.46 -5.24 4.98
C TYR A 73 -1.20 -4.81 3.55
N GLY A 74 -1.11 -3.50 3.29
CA GLY A 74 -0.77 -2.97 1.97
C GLY A 74 0.55 -3.54 1.45
N MET A 75 1.61 -3.54 2.27
CA MET A 75 2.91 -4.05 1.87
C MET A 75 2.93 -5.58 1.64
N ILE A 76 2.17 -6.35 2.43
CA ILE A 76 1.99 -7.80 2.20
C ILE A 76 1.32 -8.02 0.84
N SER A 77 0.21 -7.33 0.57
CA SER A 77 -0.53 -7.44 -0.68
C SER A 77 0.30 -7.00 -1.90
N VAL A 78 1.16 -5.98 -1.76
CA VAL A 78 2.14 -5.63 -2.81
C VAL A 78 3.07 -6.80 -3.10
N GLY A 79 3.60 -7.47 -2.07
CA GLY A 79 4.47 -8.63 -2.23
C GLY A 79 3.79 -9.80 -2.93
N GLU A 80 2.55 -10.11 -2.53
CA GLU A 80 1.73 -11.15 -3.15
C GLU A 80 1.41 -10.82 -4.61
N LEU A 81 0.99 -9.58 -4.89
CA LEU A 81 0.69 -9.13 -6.24
C LEU A 81 1.92 -9.18 -7.13
N ALA A 82 3.07 -8.69 -6.66
CA ALA A 82 4.32 -8.78 -7.40
C ALA A 82 4.69 -10.24 -7.71
N GLY A 83 4.61 -11.12 -6.71
CA GLY A 83 4.86 -12.56 -6.90
C GLY A 83 3.96 -13.18 -7.97
N GLN A 84 2.65 -12.89 -7.91
CA GLN A 84 1.68 -13.39 -8.89
C GLN A 84 1.91 -12.80 -10.29
N SER A 85 2.15 -11.50 -10.39
CA SER A 85 2.38 -10.81 -11.66
C SER A 85 3.66 -11.29 -12.34
N TRP A 86 4.75 -11.52 -11.61
CA TRP A 86 5.98 -12.09 -12.16
C TRP A 86 5.85 -13.57 -12.52
N ALA A 87 5.10 -14.35 -11.74
CA ALA A 87 4.80 -15.74 -12.10
C ALA A 87 3.96 -15.84 -13.39
N LYS A 88 2.96 -14.97 -13.55
CA LYS A 88 2.10 -14.89 -14.75
C LYS A 88 2.83 -14.34 -15.98
N SER A 89 3.72 -13.37 -15.80
CA SER A 89 4.51 -12.77 -16.90
C SER A 89 5.54 -13.74 -17.50
N GLY A 90 5.56 -14.99 -17.03
CA GLY A 90 6.53 -15.99 -17.39
C GLY A 90 7.83 -15.75 -16.65
N ALA A 91 8.32 -16.79 -15.99
CA ALA A 91 9.70 -16.86 -15.55
C ALA A 91 10.63 -16.88 -16.78
N SER A 92 10.78 -15.74 -17.47
CA SER A 92 12.01 -15.43 -18.19
C SER A 92 13.01 -15.03 -17.12
N ARG A 93 13.48 -16.01 -16.34
CA ARG A 93 14.68 -15.80 -15.52
C ARG A 93 15.79 -15.34 -16.47
N PRO A 94 16.37 -14.14 -16.32
CA PRO A 94 17.66 -13.87 -16.94
C PRO A 94 18.65 -14.83 -16.27
N GLY A 95 18.96 -15.95 -16.92
CA GLY A 95 19.85 -16.98 -16.38
C GLY A 95 19.48 -18.45 -16.64
N LEU A 96 18.43 -18.75 -17.42
CA LEU A 96 18.15 -20.11 -17.90
C LEU A 96 18.33 -20.22 -19.41
N PHE A 97 19.52 -19.83 -19.88
CA PHE A 97 20.11 -20.38 -21.10
C PHE A 97 21.42 -21.03 -20.67
N CYS A 98 21.38 -22.36 -20.49
CA CYS A 98 22.54 -23.25 -20.50
C CYS A 98 22.27 -24.32 -21.55
#